data_AF-A0A2A9KNB1-F1
#
_entry.id   AF-A0A2A9KNB1-F1
#
_cell.length_a   1.000
_cell.length_b   1.000
_cell.length_c   1.000
_cell.angle_alpha   90.00
_cell.angle_beta   90.00
_cell.angle_gamma   90.00
#
_symmetry.space_group_name_H-M   'P 1'
#
loop_
_entity.id
_entity.type
_entity.pdbx_description
1 polymer ?
#
loop_
_entity_poly.entity_id
_entity_poly.type
_entity_poly.pdbx_seq_one_letter_code
_entity_poly.pdbx_strand_id
1 'polypeptide(L)'
;MRSAVIWLLDANALADADCDRFLACLSEPELLRYRRFLRPLRQREFLLGRILLRFAVAQLAGIAFEAVELIERQGRAPQLRLPVACPVMPQFSLSHSRGWVACATSADTPVGIDIEALDSGRDVEALARSAFSSAESNWLSGRPDAERVETFYALWSAKEALYKLMSNQGADVVSPELVVGGLRLQSGPGWHARNWSQQGFAISLCSREELTSVEQVHLHGATPCAWRQQLIA
;
A
#
# COMPACT_ATOMS: atom_id res chain seq x y z
N MET A 1 18.44 11.86 5.21
CA MET A 1 18.30 10.45 5.62
C MET A 1 17.05 9.92 4.94
N ARG A 2 17.09 8.73 4.32
CA ARG A 2 15.94 8.20 3.57
C ARG A 2 14.85 7.76 4.54
N SER A 3 13.62 8.19 4.31
CA SER A 3 12.46 7.87 5.14
C SER A 3 11.24 7.60 4.27
N ALA A 4 10.27 6.91 4.87
CA ALA A 4 8.95 6.75 4.28
C ALA A 4 7.87 6.97 5.34
N VAL A 5 6.70 7.37 4.89
CA VAL A 5 5.49 7.45 5.71
C VAL A 5 4.45 6.50 5.11
N ILE A 6 3.85 5.67 5.94
CA ILE A 6 2.72 4.82 5.60
C ILE A 6 1.47 5.47 6.18
N TRP A 7 0.59 5.93 5.30
CA TRP A 7 -0.70 6.48 5.64
C TRP A 7 -1.75 5.38 5.59
N LEU A 8 -2.52 5.22 6.67
CA LEU A 8 -3.54 4.20 6.82
C LEU A 8 -4.90 4.85 7.06
N LEU A 9 -5.92 4.36 6.36
CA LEU A 9 -7.30 4.85 6.48
C LEU A 9 -8.29 3.69 6.34
N ASP A 10 -9.29 3.64 7.23
CA ASP A 10 -10.37 2.65 7.17
C ASP A 10 -11.58 3.20 6.39
N ALA A 11 -11.83 2.63 5.21
CA ALA A 11 -12.97 2.97 4.36
C ALA A 11 -14.32 2.60 4.95
N ASN A 12 -14.36 1.71 5.93
CA ASN A 12 -15.61 1.33 6.60
C ASN A 12 -16.08 2.41 7.57
N ALA A 13 -15.16 3.22 8.09
CA ALA A 13 -15.46 4.33 9.01
C ALA A 13 -15.90 5.61 8.28
N LEU A 14 -15.88 5.64 6.95
CA LEU A 14 -16.28 6.81 6.16
C LEU A 14 -17.81 6.92 6.08
N ALA A 15 -18.33 8.08 6.46
CA ALA A 15 -19.76 8.38 6.31
C ALA A 15 -20.11 8.64 4.84
N ASP A 16 -21.34 8.30 4.44
CA ASP A 16 -21.79 8.48 3.04
C ASP A 16 -21.75 9.94 2.59
N ALA A 17 -22.07 10.90 3.48
CA ALA A 17 -22.00 12.32 3.19
C ALA A 17 -20.59 12.81 2.81
N ASP A 18 -19.55 12.14 3.28
CA ASP A 18 -18.16 12.47 2.95
C ASP A 18 -17.71 11.82 1.64
N CYS A 19 -18.36 10.73 1.22
CA CYS A 19 -18.12 10.12 -0.08
C CYS A 19 -18.39 11.10 -1.22
N ASP A 20 -19.50 11.84 -1.18
CA ASP A 20 -19.86 12.81 -2.22
C ASP A 20 -18.83 13.94 -2.35
N ARG A 21 -18.29 14.40 -1.22
CA ARG A 21 -17.22 15.42 -1.20
C ARG A 21 -15.94 14.89 -1.83
N PHE A 22 -15.56 13.66 -1.54
CA PHE A 22 -14.40 13.02 -2.16
C PHE A 22 -14.60 12.73 -3.64
N LEU A 23 -15.83 12.38 -4.06
CA LEU A 23 -16.14 12.19 -5.47
C LEU A 23 -15.95 13.47 -6.27
N ALA A 24 -16.27 14.63 -5.69
CA ALA A 24 -16.03 15.94 -6.31
C ALA A 24 -14.53 16.27 -6.52
N CYS A 25 -13.62 15.56 -5.84
CA CYS A 25 -12.17 15.73 -6.02
C CYS A 25 -11.58 14.84 -7.13
N LEU A 26 -12.34 13.90 -7.68
CA LEU A 26 -11.86 13.03 -8.76
C LEU A 26 -11.92 13.75 -10.10
N SER A 27 -10.90 13.53 -10.93
CA SER A 27 -10.96 13.89 -12.35
C SER A 27 -11.93 12.97 -13.11
N GLU A 28 -12.37 13.39 -14.30
CA GLU A 28 -13.27 12.57 -15.13
C GLU A 28 -12.71 11.15 -15.41
N PRO A 29 -11.42 10.95 -15.78
CA PRO A 29 -10.86 9.61 -15.94
C PRO A 29 -10.91 8.75 -14.66
N GLU A 30 -10.71 9.36 -13.49
CA GLU A 30 -10.83 8.66 -12.21
C GLU A 30 -12.28 8.29 -11.90
N LEU A 31 -13.22 9.19 -12.17
CA LEU A 31 -14.64 8.96 -11.98
C LEU A 31 -15.16 7.83 -12.88
N LEU A 32 -14.72 7.79 -14.14
CA LEU A 32 -15.01 6.69 -15.06
C LEU A 32 -14.47 5.36 -14.53
N ARG A 33 -13.25 5.34 -13.96
CA ARG A 33 -12.69 4.13 -13.35
C ARG A 33 -13.45 3.72 -12.07
N TYR A 34 -13.79 4.68 -11.22
CA TYR A 34 -14.58 4.48 -10.00
C TYR A 34 -15.91 3.77 -10.31
N ARG A 35 -16.65 4.27 -11.32
CA ARG A 35 -17.96 3.73 -11.73
C ARG A 35 -17.90 2.30 -12.27
N ARG A 36 -16.74 1.79 -12.67
CA ARG A 36 -16.56 0.41 -13.18
C ARG A 36 -16.53 -0.66 -12.09
N PHE A 37 -16.25 -0.28 -10.84
CA PHE A 37 -16.25 -1.26 -9.75
C PHE A 37 -17.67 -1.64 -9.37
N LEU A 38 -17.98 -2.93 -9.40
CA LEU A 38 -19.32 -3.45 -9.09
C LEU A 38 -19.57 -3.60 -7.58
N ARG A 39 -18.50 -3.80 -6.79
CA ARG A 39 -18.60 -4.00 -5.34
C ARG A 39 -18.50 -2.64 -4.63
N PRO A 40 -19.48 -2.25 -3.78
CA PRO A 40 -19.45 -0.96 -3.08
C PRO A 40 -18.19 -0.73 -2.23
N LEU A 41 -17.73 -1.75 -1.50
CA LEU A 41 -16.49 -1.64 -0.72
C LEU A 41 -15.28 -1.32 -1.62
N ARG A 42 -15.24 -1.92 -2.81
CA ARG A 42 -14.16 -1.67 -3.78
C ARG A 42 -14.19 -0.25 -4.33
N GLN A 43 -15.39 0.29 -4.57
CA GLN A 43 -15.58 1.69 -4.96
C GLN A 43 -15.02 2.62 -3.87
N ARG A 44 -15.35 2.37 -2.60
CA ARG A 44 -14.84 3.15 -1.45
C ARG A 44 -13.31 3.06 -1.31
N GLU A 45 -12.73 1.86 -1.37
CA GLU A 45 -11.28 1.66 -1.34
C GLU A 45 -10.57 2.42 -2.46
N PHE A 46 -11.12 2.39 -3.68
CA PHE A 46 -10.56 3.13 -4.81
C PHE A 46 -10.62 4.64 -4.59
N LEU A 47 -11.80 5.15 -4.22
CA LEU A 47 -12.02 6.56 -3.94
C LEU A 47 -11.03 7.06 -2.89
N LEU A 48 -10.97 6.40 -1.73
CA LEU A 48 -10.07 6.76 -0.66
C LEU A 48 -8.60 6.58 -1.03
N GLY A 49 -8.23 5.57 -1.82
CA GLY A 49 -6.87 5.44 -2.34
C GLY A 49 -6.43 6.65 -3.15
N ARG A 50 -7.33 7.28 -3.91
CA ARG A 50 -7.04 8.50 -4.69
C ARG A 50 -6.94 9.74 -3.83
N ILE A 51 -7.82 9.89 -2.85
CA ILE A 51 -7.78 11.03 -1.92
C ILE A 51 -6.56 10.94 -1.00
N LEU A 52 -6.28 9.75 -0.44
CA LEU A 52 -5.15 9.50 0.43
C LEU A 52 -3.82 9.72 -0.30
N LEU A 53 -3.71 9.29 -1.57
CA LEU A 53 -2.52 9.54 -2.39
C LEU A 53 -2.28 11.04 -2.57
N ARG A 54 -3.31 11.81 -2.95
CA ARG A 54 -3.19 13.27 -3.10
C ARG A 54 -2.76 13.92 -1.79
N PHE A 55 -3.40 13.54 -0.69
CA PHE A 55 -3.07 14.08 0.63
C PHE A 55 -1.62 13.77 1.03
N ALA A 56 -1.21 12.50 0.96
CA ALA A 56 0.12 12.05 1.32
C ALA A 56 1.21 12.74 0.48
N VAL A 57 1.01 12.85 -0.84
CA VAL A 57 1.93 13.53 -1.74
C VAL A 57 1.98 15.03 -1.46
N ALA A 58 0.84 15.67 -1.23
CA ALA A 58 0.77 17.10 -0.91
C ALA A 58 1.49 17.42 0.41
N GLN A 59 1.34 16.57 1.43
CA GLN A 59 2.07 16.70 2.71
C GLN A 59 3.57 16.52 2.51
N LEU A 60 3.98 15.47 1.80
CA LEU A 60 5.40 15.18 1.55
C LEU A 60 6.09 16.28 0.74
N ALA A 61 5.40 16.82 -0.28
CA ALA A 61 5.96 17.81 -1.19
C ALA A 61 5.76 19.27 -0.73
N GLY A 62 4.98 19.51 0.33
CA GLY A 62 4.68 20.86 0.81
C GLY A 62 3.85 21.69 -0.18
N ILE A 63 2.95 21.05 -0.93
CA ILE A 63 2.11 21.70 -1.95
C ILE A 63 0.62 21.61 -1.60
N ALA A 64 -0.22 22.35 -2.33
CA ALA A 64 -1.67 22.27 -2.19
C ALA A 64 -2.20 20.88 -2.62
N PHE A 65 -3.29 20.42 -1.99
CA PHE A 65 -3.92 19.14 -2.30
C PHE A 65 -4.41 19.08 -3.75
N GLU A 66 -4.97 20.19 -4.22
CA GLU A 66 -5.51 20.39 -5.56
C GLU A 66 -4.41 20.43 -6.64
N ALA A 67 -3.16 20.70 -6.24
CA ALA A 67 -2.02 20.70 -7.14
C ALA A 67 -1.50 19.28 -7.46
N VAL A 68 -2.02 18.25 -6.81
CA VAL A 68 -1.66 16.85 -7.07
C VAL A 68 -2.61 16.25 -8.09
N GLU A 69 -2.15 16.18 -9.34
CA GLU A 69 -2.89 15.53 -10.42
C GLU A 69 -2.50 14.05 -10.54
N LEU A 70 -3.52 13.20 -10.73
CA LEU A 70 -3.36 11.76 -10.95
C LEU A 70 -3.78 11.42 -12.37
N ILE A 71 -2.87 10.82 -13.13
CA ILE A 71 -3.16 10.33 -14.48
C ILE A 71 -3.42 8.83 -14.39
N GLU A 72 -4.63 8.41 -14.75
CA GLU A 72 -5.01 7.00 -14.76
C GLU A 72 -4.24 6.19 -15.82
N ARG A 73 -3.78 5.00 -15.43
CA ARG A 73 -3.08 4.05 -16.30
C ARG A 73 -3.73 2.68 -16.22
N GLN A 74 -3.93 2.04 -17.36
CA GLN A 74 -4.53 0.70 -17.41
C GLN A 74 -3.58 -0.33 -16.80
N GLY A 75 -4.08 -1.13 -15.85
CA GLY A 75 -3.32 -2.20 -15.21
C GLY A 75 -2.12 -1.75 -14.35
N ARG A 76 -1.99 -0.44 -14.08
CA ARG A 76 -0.86 0.13 -13.32
C ARG A 76 -1.35 1.10 -12.25
N ALA A 77 -0.48 1.45 -11.30
CA ALA A 77 -0.68 2.59 -10.41
C ALA A 77 -0.87 3.88 -11.24
N PRO A 78 -1.58 4.91 -10.74
CA PRO A 78 -1.65 6.19 -11.45
C PRO A 78 -0.25 6.80 -11.61
N GLN A 79 -0.11 7.77 -12.50
CA GLN A 79 1.10 8.60 -12.58
C GLN A 79 0.83 9.95 -11.90
N LEU A 80 1.79 10.43 -11.11
CA LEU A 80 1.74 11.78 -10.53
C LEU A 80 2.10 12.81 -11.58
N ARG A 81 1.32 13.89 -11.66
CA ARG A 81 1.74 15.15 -12.29
C ARG A 81 1.68 16.24 -11.23
N LEU A 82 2.84 16.84 -10.96
CA LEU A 82 3.04 17.87 -9.94
C LEU A 82 3.52 19.17 -10.60
N PRO A 83 3.38 20.32 -9.91
CA PRO A 83 3.94 21.59 -10.40
C PRO A 83 5.45 21.48 -10.65
N VAL A 84 5.96 22.18 -11.67
CA VAL A 84 7.39 22.18 -12.02
C VAL A 84 8.28 22.63 -10.85
N ALA A 85 7.77 23.52 -10.00
CA ALA A 85 8.47 24.01 -8.82
C ALA A 85 8.40 23.05 -7.61
N CYS A 86 7.86 21.84 -7.77
CA CYS A 86 7.80 20.84 -6.70
C CYS A 86 9.24 20.48 -6.25
N PRO A 87 9.57 20.62 -4.96
CA PRO A 87 10.95 20.49 -4.47
C PRO A 87 11.45 19.05 -4.42
N VAL A 88 10.57 18.08 -4.57
CA VAL A 88 10.84 16.64 -4.44
C VAL A 88 10.24 15.87 -5.62
N MET A 89 10.67 14.62 -5.79
CA MET A 89 10.06 13.66 -6.73
C MET A 89 9.43 12.50 -5.94
N PRO A 90 8.19 12.68 -5.44
CA PRO A 90 7.54 11.71 -4.57
C PRO A 90 7.45 10.33 -5.22
N GLN A 91 7.94 9.34 -4.50
CA GLN A 91 7.72 7.93 -4.77
C GLN A 91 6.55 7.46 -3.91
N PHE A 92 5.70 6.60 -4.47
CA PHE A 92 4.55 6.11 -3.72
C PHE A 92 4.15 4.70 -4.11
N SER A 93 3.37 4.08 -3.24
CA SER A 93 2.68 2.83 -3.53
C SER A 93 1.34 2.80 -2.79
N LEU A 94 0.35 2.11 -3.36
CA LEU A 94 -0.98 1.97 -2.81
C LEU A 94 -1.30 0.48 -2.58
N SER A 95 -1.98 0.19 -1.48
CA SER A 95 -2.64 -1.10 -1.26
C SER A 95 -3.96 -0.91 -0.52
N HIS A 96 -4.80 -1.93 -0.55
CA HIS A 96 -6.04 -1.98 0.20
C HIS A 96 -6.36 -3.44 0.53
N SER A 97 -7.05 -3.67 1.64
CA SER A 97 -7.57 -4.99 1.99
C SER A 97 -8.71 -4.84 3.00
N ARG A 98 -9.87 -5.41 2.68
CA ARG A 98 -11.09 -5.37 3.52
C ARG A 98 -11.47 -3.97 4.02
N GLY A 99 -11.42 -2.97 3.14
CA GLY A 99 -11.75 -1.59 3.47
C GLY A 99 -10.60 -0.77 4.03
N TRP A 100 -9.50 -1.37 4.49
CA TRP A 100 -8.30 -0.59 4.79
C TRP A 100 -7.62 -0.15 3.51
N VAL A 101 -7.14 1.08 3.50
CA VAL A 101 -6.34 1.67 2.41
C VAL A 101 -5.01 2.11 2.99
N ALA A 102 -3.93 1.65 2.37
CA ALA A 102 -2.55 2.02 2.70
C ALA A 102 -1.94 2.82 1.55
N CYS A 103 -1.28 3.93 1.87
CA CYS A 103 -0.46 4.70 0.94
C CYS A 103 0.93 4.87 1.55
N ALA A 104 1.96 4.31 0.92
CA ALA A 104 3.34 4.63 1.29
C ALA A 104 3.86 5.77 0.42
N THR A 105 4.59 6.71 1.01
CA THR A 105 5.25 7.80 0.30
C THR A 105 6.69 7.97 0.78
N SER A 106 7.60 8.25 -0.15
CA SER A 106 9.00 8.63 0.13
C SER A 106 9.44 9.74 -0.82
N ALA A 107 10.33 10.64 -0.37
CA ALA A 107 10.78 11.77 -1.16
C ALA A 107 11.82 11.39 -2.24
N ASP A 108 12.58 10.31 -2.00
CA ASP A 108 13.82 10.04 -2.74
C ASP A 108 14.13 8.56 -3.00
N THR A 109 13.31 7.61 -2.53
CA THR A 109 13.49 6.18 -2.82
C THR A 109 12.20 5.51 -3.30
N PRO A 110 12.23 4.69 -4.38
CA PRO A 110 11.10 3.89 -4.78
C PRO A 110 10.61 3.00 -3.64
N VAL A 111 9.28 2.94 -3.48
CA VAL A 111 8.63 2.12 -2.45
C VAL A 111 7.51 1.27 -3.06
N GLY A 112 7.24 0.14 -2.41
CA GLY A 112 6.12 -0.75 -2.63
C GLY A 112 5.46 -1.08 -1.30
N ILE A 113 4.14 -0.93 -1.18
CA ILE A 113 3.40 -1.25 0.04
C ILE A 113 2.37 -2.33 -0.24
N ASP A 114 2.20 -3.22 0.71
CA ASP A 114 1.04 -4.09 0.78
C ASP A 114 0.43 -4.14 2.17
N ILE A 115 -0.88 -4.37 2.22
CA ILE A 115 -1.67 -4.59 3.43
C ILE A 115 -2.62 -5.74 3.15
N GLU A 116 -2.68 -6.72 4.03
CA GLU A 116 -3.58 -7.85 3.92
C GLU A 116 -4.28 -8.16 5.23
N ALA A 117 -5.61 -8.22 5.17
CA ALA A 117 -6.41 -8.66 6.30
C ALA A 117 -6.28 -10.17 6.47
N LEU A 118 -5.90 -10.60 7.67
CA LEU A 118 -5.80 -12.01 8.01
C LEU A 118 -7.19 -12.66 7.92
N ASP A 119 -7.25 -13.84 7.33
CA ASP A 119 -8.46 -14.66 7.24
C ASP A 119 -8.15 -16.09 7.63
N SER A 120 -8.51 -16.48 8.84
CA SER A 120 -8.37 -17.85 9.33
C SER A 120 -9.37 -18.82 8.69
N GLY A 121 -10.38 -18.32 7.95
CA GLY A 121 -11.34 -19.13 7.23
C GLY A 121 -10.85 -19.61 5.86
N ARG A 122 -9.68 -19.14 5.39
CA ARG A 122 -9.10 -19.56 4.10
C ARG A 122 -8.11 -20.72 4.27
N ASP A 123 -8.07 -21.58 3.26
CA ASP A 123 -7.02 -22.59 3.10
C ASP A 123 -5.72 -21.92 2.63
N VAL A 124 -4.97 -21.37 3.60
CA VAL A 124 -3.69 -20.70 3.35
C VAL A 124 -2.62 -21.63 2.79
N GLU A 125 -2.73 -22.95 3.00
CA GLU A 125 -1.78 -23.92 2.45
C GLU A 125 -2.04 -24.17 0.96
N ALA A 126 -3.30 -24.29 0.54
CA ALA A 126 -3.65 -24.36 -0.87
C ALA A 126 -3.24 -23.09 -1.62
N LEU A 127 -3.47 -21.93 -1.02
CA LEU A 127 -3.03 -20.64 -1.58
C LEU A 127 -1.50 -20.60 -1.70
N ALA A 128 -0.77 -20.98 -0.65
CA ALA A 128 0.70 -21.03 -0.68
C ALA A 128 1.22 -21.93 -1.80
N ARG A 129 0.68 -23.15 -1.95
CA ARG A 129 1.07 -24.07 -3.04
C ARG A 129 0.88 -23.48 -4.43
N SER A 130 -0.09 -22.58 -4.61
CA SER A 130 -0.38 -21.94 -5.89
C SER A 130 0.46 -20.69 -6.18
N ALA A 131 0.95 -20.01 -5.15
CA ALA A 131 1.54 -18.67 -5.27
C ALA A 131 3.00 -18.57 -4.81
N PHE A 132 3.46 -19.50 -3.96
CA PHE A 132 4.80 -19.51 -3.40
C PHE A 132 5.66 -20.60 -4.05
N SER A 133 6.98 -20.49 -3.86
CA SER A 133 7.90 -21.58 -4.23
C SER A 133 7.59 -22.84 -3.40
N SER A 134 8.12 -23.99 -3.83
CA SER A 134 8.05 -25.22 -3.05
C SER A 134 8.77 -25.06 -1.70
N ALA A 135 9.89 -24.35 -1.63
CA ALA A 135 10.61 -24.13 -0.37
C ALA A 135 9.87 -23.17 0.57
N GLU A 136 9.27 -22.08 0.07
CA GLU A 136 8.38 -21.19 0.83
C GLU A 136 7.13 -21.93 1.35
N SER A 137 6.50 -22.76 0.51
CA SER A 137 5.34 -23.57 0.89
C SER A 137 5.68 -24.60 1.95
N ASN A 138 6.80 -25.31 1.80
CA ASN A 138 7.29 -26.27 2.78
C ASN A 138 7.63 -25.58 4.11
N TRP A 139 8.31 -24.43 4.04
CA TRP A 139 8.62 -23.63 5.21
C TRP A 139 7.39 -23.17 5.99
N LEU A 140 6.35 -22.75 5.26
CA LEU A 140 5.06 -22.37 5.84
C LEU A 140 4.34 -23.59 6.47
N SER A 141 4.33 -24.74 5.78
CA SER A 141 3.70 -25.97 6.30
C SER A 141 4.34 -26.47 7.59
N GLY A 142 5.64 -26.21 7.78
CA GLY A 142 6.37 -26.53 9.01
C GLY A 142 6.06 -25.60 10.20
N ARG A 143 5.23 -24.56 10.03
CA ARG A 143 4.80 -23.68 11.13
C ARG A 143 3.66 -24.30 11.93
N PRO A 144 3.53 -24.00 13.24
CA PRO A 144 2.34 -24.35 14.02
C PRO A 144 1.06 -23.79 13.39
N ASP A 145 -0.06 -24.51 13.51
CA ASP A 145 -1.36 -24.10 12.93
C ASP A 145 -1.75 -22.66 13.32
N ALA A 146 -1.55 -22.29 14.59
CA ALA A 146 -1.89 -20.97 15.12
C ALA A 146 -1.09 -19.82 14.47
N GLU A 147 0.14 -20.07 14.04
CA GLU A 147 1.03 -19.07 13.44
C GLU A 147 1.02 -19.12 11.90
N ARG A 148 0.50 -20.21 11.31
CA ARG A 148 0.55 -20.45 9.86
C ARG A 148 -0.20 -19.38 9.08
N VAL A 149 -1.40 -18.99 9.54
CA VAL A 149 -2.21 -17.96 8.87
C VAL A 149 -1.46 -16.62 8.86
N GLU A 150 -0.96 -16.18 10.02
CA GLU A 150 -0.23 -14.92 10.11
C GLU A 150 1.04 -14.94 9.25
N THR A 151 1.77 -16.07 9.29
CA THR A 151 2.99 -16.27 8.50
C THR A 151 2.72 -16.24 7.00
N PHE A 152 1.62 -16.87 6.56
CA PHE A 152 1.18 -16.83 5.17
C PHE A 152 0.93 -15.40 4.71
N TYR A 153 0.08 -14.65 5.44
CA TYR A 153 -0.26 -13.28 5.06
C TYR A 153 0.93 -12.35 5.12
N ALA A 154 1.82 -12.55 6.09
CA ALA A 154 3.03 -11.75 6.16
C ALA A 154 3.95 -12.03 4.97
N LEU A 155 4.16 -13.30 4.58
CA LEU A 155 4.95 -13.67 3.40
C LEU A 155 4.30 -13.17 2.10
N TRP A 156 2.99 -13.34 1.96
CA TRP A 156 2.20 -12.84 0.83
C TRP A 156 2.36 -11.33 0.68
N SER A 157 2.10 -10.59 1.76
CA SER A 157 2.20 -9.13 1.79
C SER A 157 3.61 -8.66 1.40
N ALA A 158 4.66 -9.34 1.83
CA ALA A 158 6.03 -8.99 1.43
C ALA A 158 6.30 -9.24 -0.06
N LYS A 159 5.77 -10.34 -0.63
CA LYS A 159 5.91 -10.61 -2.08
C LYS A 159 5.14 -9.59 -2.91
N GLU A 160 3.92 -9.23 -2.51
CA GLU A 160 3.12 -8.20 -3.19
C GLU A 160 3.72 -6.79 -3.06
N ALA A 161 4.25 -6.43 -1.88
CA ALA A 161 4.95 -5.17 -1.68
C ALA A 161 6.20 -5.08 -2.57
N LEU A 162 6.97 -6.16 -2.69
CA LEU A 162 8.13 -6.23 -3.57
C LEU A 162 7.72 -6.19 -5.05
N TYR A 163 6.67 -6.92 -5.43
CA TYR A 163 6.09 -6.87 -6.78
C TYR A 163 5.72 -5.44 -7.17
N LYS A 164 5.07 -4.70 -6.27
CA LYS A 164 4.69 -3.29 -6.47
C LYS A 164 5.91 -2.38 -6.58
N LEU A 165 6.93 -2.58 -5.75
CA LEU A 165 8.21 -1.84 -5.84
C LEU A 165 8.87 -2.03 -7.22
N MET A 166 8.93 -3.27 -7.72
CA MET A 166 9.54 -3.60 -9.01
C MET A 166 8.73 -3.07 -10.19
N SER A 167 7.40 -3.26 -10.14
CA SER A 167 6.46 -2.76 -11.15
C SER A 167 6.51 -1.24 -11.29
N ASN A 168 6.61 -0.52 -10.16
CA ASN A 168 6.72 0.93 -10.14
C ASN A 168 8.02 1.43 -10.80
N GLN A 169 9.09 0.63 -10.73
CA GLN A 169 10.38 0.92 -11.39
C GLN A 169 10.44 0.44 -12.84
N GLY A 170 9.38 -0.19 -13.36
CA GLY A 170 9.34 -0.71 -14.73
C GLY A 170 10.26 -1.92 -14.98
N ALA A 171 10.66 -2.62 -13.91
CA ALA A 171 11.46 -3.84 -14.02
C ALA A 171 10.58 -5.06 -14.36
N ASP A 172 11.14 -6.03 -15.09
CA ASP A 172 10.50 -7.33 -15.26
C ASP A 172 10.36 -8.01 -13.89
N VAL A 173 9.13 -8.35 -13.53
CA VAL A 173 8.84 -8.77 -12.16
C VAL A 173 8.94 -10.28 -12.05
N VAL A 174 10.11 -10.74 -11.65
CA VAL A 174 10.27 -12.08 -11.07
C VAL A 174 10.34 -11.90 -9.57
N SER A 175 9.27 -12.31 -8.87
CA SER A 175 9.23 -12.26 -7.41
C SER A 175 10.29 -13.23 -6.87
N PRO A 176 11.33 -12.76 -6.16
CA PRO A 176 12.32 -13.64 -5.60
C PRO A 176 11.69 -14.54 -4.54
N GLU A 177 12.37 -15.65 -4.30
CA GLU A 177 12.12 -16.45 -3.12
C GLU A 177 12.54 -15.66 -1.87
N LEU A 178 11.61 -15.50 -0.93
CA LEU A 178 11.82 -14.73 0.30
C LEU A 178 12.15 -15.63 1.50
N VAL A 179 12.37 -16.93 1.26
CA VAL A 179 12.73 -17.89 2.30
C VAL A 179 13.95 -18.69 1.85
N VAL A 180 15.04 -18.62 2.62
CA VAL A 180 16.26 -19.37 2.36
C VAL A 180 16.71 -20.07 3.64
N GLY A 181 16.97 -21.36 3.57
CA GLY A 181 17.36 -22.16 4.76
C GLY A 181 16.32 -22.13 5.87
N GLY A 182 15.04 -21.96 5.52
CA GLY A 182 13.95 -21.83 6.48
C GLY A 182 13.93 -20.52 7.28
N LEU A 183 14.65 -19.48 6.80
CA LEU A 183 14.63 -18.14 7.35
C LEU A 183 13.96 -17.19 6.36
N ARG A 184 13.03 -16.37 6.86
CA ARG A 184 12.39 -15.33 6.06
C ARG A 184 13.35 -14.15 5.86
N LEU A 185 13.61 -13.84 4.60
CA LEU A 185 14.42 -12.70 4.20
C LEU A 185 13.64 -11.40 4.44
N GLN A 186 14.27 -10.47 5.14
CA GLN A 186 13.77 -9.11 5.30
C GLN A 186 14.35 -8.17 4.24
N SER A 187 15.43 -8.54 3.57
CA SER A 187 16.07 -7.71 2.54
C SER A 187 16.86 -8.60 1.59
N GLY A 188 17.15 -8.09 0.40
CA GLY A 188 17.97 -8.77 -0.60
C GLY A 188 18.72 -7.79 -1.48
N PRO A 189 19.46 -8.26 -2.49
CA PRO A 189 20.20 -7.38 -3.40
C PRO A 189 19.26 -6.38 -4.09
N GLY A 190 19.43 -5.09 -3.76
CA GLY A 190 18.66 -4.00 -4.37
C GLY A 190 17.21 -3.88 -3.90
N TRP A 191 16.86 -4.42 -2.73
CA TRP A 191 15.61 -4.13 -2.05
C TRP A 191 15.70 -4.40 -0.54
N HIS A 192 14.93 -3.64 0.23
CA HIS A 192 14.81 -3.80 1.68
C HIS A 192 13.33 -3.93 2.02
N ALA A 193 12.99 -4.68 3.06
CA ALA A 193 11.63 -4.79 3.56
C ALA A 193 11.53 -4.56 5.06
N ARG A 194 10.39 -4.01 5.46
CA ARG A 194 9.92 -3.94 6.84
C ARG A 194 8.51 -4.48 6.89
N ASN A 195 8.21 -5.28 7.91
CA ASN A 195 6.96 -5.99 8.03
C ASN A 195 6.35 -5.74 9.41
N TRP A 196 5.03 -5.59 9.46
CA TRP A 196 4.26 -5.39 10.69
C TRP A 196 3.05 -6.30 10.67
N SER A 197 2.68 -6.83 11.84
CA SER A 197 1.42 -7.52 12.07
C SER A 197 0.67 -6.78 13.16
N GLN A 198 -0.43 -6.11 12.82
CA GLN A 198 -1.20 -5.32 13.78
C GLN A 198 -2.69 -5.31 13.42
N GLN A 199 -3.55 -5.34 14.44
CA GLN A 199 -5.01 -5.22 14.29
C GLN A 199 -5.64 -6.22 13.29
N GLY A 200 -5.07 -7.41 13.15
CA GLY A 200 -5.54 -8.42 12.19
C GLY A 200 -5.09 -8.18 10.75
N PHE A 201 -4.08 -7.33 10.53
CA PHE A 201 -3.47 -7.09 9.22
C PHE A 201 -1.98 -7.43 9.22
N ALA A 202 -1.51 -7.99 8.11
CA ALA A 202 -0.10 -7.99 7.73
C ALA A 202 0.16 -6.76 6.84
N ILE A 203 1.19 -5.98 7.15
CA ILE A 203 1.61 -4.82 6.35
C ILE A 203 3.07 -5.01 6.00
N SER A 204 3.42 -4.82 4.74
CA SER A 204 4.79 -4.91 4.25
C SER A 204 5.14 -3.70 3.42
N LEU A 205 6.26 -3.08 3.75
CA LEU A 205 6.88 -2.01 2.94
C LEU A 205 8.18 -2.54 2.36
N CYS A 206 8.32 -2.48 1.05
CA CYS A 206 9.59 -2.67 0.35
C CYS A 206 10.12 -1.34 -0.18
N SER A 207 11.42 -1.13 -0.11
CA SER A 207 12.11 0.04 -0.68
C SER A 207 13.34 -0.36 -1.47
N ARG A 208 13.75 0.48 -2.43
CA ARG A 208 14.96 0.23 -3.22
C ARG A 208 16.22 0.38 -2.38
N GLU A 209 16.31 1.48 -1.62
CA GLU A 209 17.38 1.73 -0.68
C GLU A 209 16.90 1.51 0.76
N GLU A 210 17.84 1.24 1.66
CA GLU A 210 17.53 1.09 3.07
C GLU A 210 16.95 2.40 3.63
N LEU A 211 15.78 2.29 4.26
CA LEU A 211 15.14 3.38 4.97
C LEU A 211 15.73 3.48 6.37
N THR A 212 15.98 4.70 6.84
CA THR A 212 16.40 4.95 8.22
C THR A 212 15.19 4.93 9.16
N SER A 213 14.08 5.54 8.75
CA SER A 213 12.82 5.57 9.50
C SER A 213 11.64 5.23 8.61
N VAL A 214 10.61 4.64 9.23
CA VAL A 214 9.29 4.48 8.65
C VAL A 214 8.27 4.87 9.70
N GLU A 215 7.50 5.91 9.40
CA GLU A 215 6.40 6.37 10.24
C GLU A 215 5.09 5.74 9.75
N GLN A 216 4.19 5.39 10.67
CA GLN A 216 2.83 4.95 10.33
C GLN A 216 1.84 5.95 10.90
N VAL A 217 1.03 6.55 10.03
CA VAL A 217 0.02 7.54 10.39
C VAL A 217 -1.36 6.95 10.11
N HIS A 218 -2.15 6.75 11.17
CA HIS A 218 -3.54 6.36 11.08
C HIS A 218 -4.40 7.61 11.03
N LEU A 219 -5.08 7.82 9.91
CA LEU A 219 -5.99 8.94 9.72
C LEU A 219 -7.40 8.51 10.09
N HIS A 220 -8.13 9.43 10.73
CA HIS A 220 -9.53 9.25 11.09
C HIS A 220 -10.40 10.37 10.53
N GLY A 221 -11.68 10.10 10.32
CA GLY A 221 -12.65 11.11 9.92
C GLY A 221 -12.62 11.49 8.45
N ALA A 222 -13.25 12.63 8.17
CA ALA A 222 -14.05 12.85 6.96
C ALA A 222 -13.37 13.62 5.81
N THR A 223 -12.31 14.40 6.06
CA THR A 223 -11.78 15.34 5.06
C THR A 223 -10.26 15.51 5.15
N PRO A 224 -9.59 15.94 4.07
CA PRO A 224 -8.14 16.16 4.09
C PRO A 224 -7.76 17.32 5.02
N CYS A 225 -8.66 18.29 5.23
CA CYS A 225 -8.49 19.36 6.21
C CYS A 225 -8.47 18.82 7.65
N ALA A 226 -9.41 17.92 7.97
CA ALA A 226 -9.45 17.27 9.29
C ALA A 226 -8.22 16.37 9.52
N TRP A 227 -7.72 15.69 8.49
CA TRP A 227 -6.50 14.90 8.57
C TRP A 227 -5.26 15.76 8.82
N ARG A 228 -5.17 16.96 8.20
CA ARG A 228 -4.06 17.88 8.45
C ARG A 228 -4.02 18.33 9.91
N GLN A 229 -5.17 18.52 10.55
CA GLN A 229 -5.23 18.88 11.98
C GLN A 229 -4.69 17.77 12.89
N GLN A 230 -4.83 16.50 12.50
CA GLN A 230 -4.30 15.35 13.25
C GLN A 230 -2.77 15.26 13.22
N LEU A 231 -2.11 15.92 12.26
CA LEU A 231 -0.65 15.94 12.13
C LEU A 231 0.04 17.01 12.98
N ILE A 232 -0.74 17.95 13.52
CA ILE A 232 -0.24 19.10 14.31
C ILE A 232 -0.42 18.86 15.82
N ALA A 233 -1.21 17.85 16.19
CA ALA A 233 -1.49 17.46 17.58
C ALA A 233 -0.46 16.43 18.08
#